data_AF-A0A5K0XV35-F1
#
_entry.id   AF-A0A5K0XV35-F1
#
_cell.length_a   1.000
_cell.length_b   1.000
_cell.length_c   1.000
_cell.angle_alpha   90.00
_cell.angle_beta   90.00
_cell.angle_gamma   90.00
#
_symmetry.space_group_name_H-M   'P 1'
#
loop_
_entity.id
_entity.type
_entity.pdbx_description
1 polymer ?
#
loop_
_entity_poly.entity_id
_entity_poly.type
_entity_poly.pdbx_seq_one_letter_code
_entity_poly.pdbx_strand_id
1 'polypeptide(L)' 'VYKRGSVGRSIDVTRYKGYDELRHDLACRFGIQGQLEDPQTSCWKLVYLDHENDILLVGDDPW' A
#
# COMPACT_ATOMS: atom_id res chain seq x y z
N VAL A 1 7.78 -1.44 -4.01
CA VAL A 1 6.34 -1.82 -4.01
C VAL A 1 6.06 -2.69 -5.21
N TYR A 2 5.40 -3.82 -5.00
CA TYR A 2 5.19 -4.84 -6.01
C TYR A 2 3.73 -5.27 -6.08
N LYS A 3 3.25 -5.55 -7.29
CA LYS A 3 1.96 -6.17 -7.56
C LYS A 3 2.19 -7.22 -8.66
N ARG A 4 1.72 -8.45 -8.44
CA ARG A 4 1.87 -9.52 -9.42
C ARG A 4 1.24 -9.12 -10.76
N GLY A 5 1.97 -9.37 -11.86
CA GLY A 5 1.53 -8.96 -13.20
C GLY A 5 1.68 -7.45 -13.47
N SER A 6 2.47 -6.73 -12.68
CA SER A 6 2.76 -5.31 -12.88
C SER A 6 4.25 -5.04 -12.67
N VAL A 7 4.77 -4.00 -13.31
CA VAL A 7 6.16 -3.55 -13.11
C VAL A 7 6.29 -2.95 -11.70
N GLY A 8 7.29 -3.41 -10.95
CA GLY A 8 7.58 -2.90 -9.61
C GLY A 8 7.96 -1.42 -9.61
N ARG A 9 7.64 -0.71 -8.53
CA ARG A 9 7.97 0.72 -8.36
C ARG A 9 8.69 0.98 -7.05
N SER A 10 9.61 1.93 -7.05
CA SER A 10 10.20 2.48 -5.84
C SER A 10 9.46 3.76 -5.43
N ILE A 11 9.25 3.94 -4.13
CA ILE A 11 8.61 5.13 -3.55
C ILE A 11 9.38 5.53 -2.30
N ASP A 12 9.27 6.80 -1.94
CA ASP A 12 9.75 7.35 -0.68
C ASP A 12 8.53 7.54 0.24
N VAL A 13 8.39 6.66 1.24
CA VAL A 13 7.22 6.63 2.13
C VAL A 13 7.16 7.88 3.03
N THR A 14 8.31 8.53 3.28
CA THR A 14 8.37 9.72 4.16
C THR A 14 7.69 10.95 3.57
N ARG A 15 7.34 10.92 2.27
CA ARG A 15 6.67 12.03 1.57
C ARG A 15 5.17 12.09 1.84
N TYR A 16 4.57 11.01 2.33
CA TYR A 16 3.15 10.95 2.63
C TYR A 16 2.88 11.35 4.08
N LYS A 17 1.71 11.93 4.32
CA LYS A 17 1.28 12.37 5.66
C LYS A 17 0.45 11.34 6.42
N GLY A 18 0.15 10.21 5.79
CA GLY A 18 -0.72 9.19 6.34
C GLY A 18 -0.98 8.06 5.35
N TYR A 19 -1.57 6.98 5.87
CA TYR A 19 -1.88 5.79 5.07
C TYR A 19 -2.87 6.05 3.94
N ASP A 20 -3.79 7.01 4.10
CA ASP A 20 -4.78 7.32 3.06
C ASP A 20 -4.12 7.90 1.80
N GLU A 21 -3.15 8.80 1.99
CA GLU A 21 -2.38 9.38 0.90
C GLU A 21 -1.52 8.32 0.20
N LEU A 22 -0.87 7.45 1.00
CA LEU A 22 -0.10 6.32 0.48
C LEU A 22 -0.98 5.37 -0.35
N ARG A 23 -2.15 4.97 0.17
CA ARG A 23 -3.06 4.04 -0.53
C ARG A 23 -3.57 4.65 -1.83
N HIS A 24 -3.96 5.91 -1.81
CA HIS A 24 -4.47 6.59 -3.02
C HIS A 24 -3.40 6.69 -4.11
N ASP A 25 -2.18 7.09 -3.76
CA ASP A 25 -1.07 7.17 -4.72
C ASP A 25 -0.72 5.78 -5.27
N LEU A 26 -0.63 4.75 -4.42
CA LEU A 26 -0.40 3.38 -4.89
C LEU A 26 -1.51 2.86 -5.80
N ALA A 27 -2.77 3.16 -5.49
CA ALA A 27 -3.89 2.77 -6.33
C ALA A 27 -3.77 3.38 -7.73
N CYS A 28 -3.42 4.68 -7.80
CA CYS A 28 -3.14 5.37 -9.06
C CYS A 28 -1.96 4.75 -9.81
N ARG A 29 -0.87 4.42 -9.10
CA ARG A 29 0.31 3.84 -9.72
C ARG A 29 0.03 2.47 -10.33
N PHE A 30 -0.81 1.65 -9.72
CA PHE A 30 -1.09 0.30 -10.19
C PHE A 30 -2.38 0.18 -11.03
N GLY A 31 -3.08 1.29 -11.28
CA GLY A 31 -4.32 1.28 -12.07
C GLY A 31 -5.46 0.54 -11.38
N ILE A 32 -5.51 0.61 -10.04
CA ILE A 32 -6.51 -0.05 -9.19
C ILE A 32 -7.24 0.96 -8.28
N GLN A 33 -7.42 2.19 -8.77
CA GLN A 33 -8.19 3.22 -8.07
C GLN A 33 -9.59 2.71 -7.68
N GLY A 34 -10.02 3.07 -6.47
CA GLY A 34 -11.25 2.59 -5.85
C GLY A 34 -11.17 1.17 -5.28
N GLN A 35 -10.04 0.47 -5.44
CA GLN A 35 -9.84 -0.89 -4.95
C GLN A 35 -8.76 -0.98 -3.87
N LEU A 36 -8.12 0.11 -3.42
CA LEU A 36 -7.12 0.04 -2.34
C LEU A 36 -7.42 1.02 -1.21
N GLU A 37 -8.26 2.01 -1.47
CA GLU A 37 -8.53 3.14 -0.61
C GLU A 37 -9.48 2.81 0.54
N ASP A 38 -10.33 1.80 0.41
CA ASP A 38 -11.17 1.26 1.49
C ASP A 38 -10.69 -0.15 1.90
N PRO A 39 -9.96 -0.28 3.02
CA PRO A 39 -9.46 -1.57 3.50
C PRO A 39 -10.55 -2.57 3.90
N GLN A 40 -11.77 -2.10 4.21
CA GLN A 40 -12.88 -2.93 4.71
C GLN A 40 -13.65 -3.58 3.57
N THR A 41 -13.91 -2.82 2.50
CA THR A 41 -14.70 -3.31 1.37
C THR A 41 -13.84 -3.89 0.25
N SER A 42 -12.55 -3.55 0.22
CA SER A 42 -11.65 -4.06 -0.81
C SER A 42 -11.21 -5.51 -0.58
N CYS A 43 -11.20 -6.28 -1.67
CA CYS A 43 -10.53 -7.59 -1.74
C CYS A 43 -9.00 -7.48 -1.77
N TRP A 44 -8.44 -6.29 -2.03
CA TRP A 44 -7.00 -6.06 -2.01
C TRP A 44 -6.54 -5.72 -0.59
N LYS A 45 -5.39 -6.32 -0.21
CA LYS A 45 -4.70 -6.01 1.04
C LYS A 45 -3.33 -5.44 0.71
N LEU A 46 -3.02 -4.30 1.32
CA LEU A 46 -1.69 -3.69 1.26
C LEU A 46 -0.87 -4.23 2.43
N VAL A 47 0.25 -4.89 2.13
CA VAL A 47 1.13 -5.50 3.14
C VAL A 47 2.58 -5.03 2.94
N TYR A 48 3.37 -5.09 4.01
CA TYR A 48 4.81 -4.84 3.97
C TYR A 48 5.57 -5.94 4.70
N LEU A 49 6.86 -6.05 4.37
CA LEU A 49 7.82 -6.83 5.14
C LEU A 49 8.55 -5.86 6.06
N ASP A 50 8.62 -6.21 7.34
CA ASP A 50 9.38 -5.45 8.32
C ASP A 50 10.84 -5.95 8.40
N HIS A 51 11.54 -5.54 9.46
CA HIS A 51 12.94 -5.91 9.69
C HIS A 51 13.12 -7.33 10.25
N GLU A 52 12.05 -7.91 10.81
CA GLU A 52 11.99 -9.31 11.28
C GLU A 52 11.57 -10.26 10.16
N ASN A 53 11.31 -9.72 8.96
CA ASN A 53 10.84 -10.42 7.77
C ASN A 53 9.42 -10.99 7.92
N ASP A 54 8.61 -10.36 8.77
CA ASP A 54 7.20 -10.66 8.95
C ASP A 54 6.34 -9.89 7.95
N ILE A 55 5.27 -10.53 7.48
CA ILE A 55 4.29 -9.90 6.60
C ILE A 55 3.21 -9.25 7.46
N LEU A 56 3.18 -7.93 7.46
CA LEU A 56 2.25 -7.12 8.24
C LEU A 56 1.30 -6.33 7.35
N LEU A 57 0.10 -6.06 7.85
CA LEU A 57 -0.89 -5.24 7.16
C LEU A 57 -0.50 -3.76 7.30
N VAL A 58 -0.55 -3.01 6.20
CA VAL A 58 -0.28 -1.57 6.24
C VAL A 58 -1.48 -0.84 6.86
N GLY A 59 -1.25 -0.18 7.99
CA GLY A 59 -2.22 0.70 8.65
C GLY A 59 -2.65 0.28 10.05
N ASP A 60 -2.09 -0.81 10.59
CA ASP A 60 -2.37 -1.23 11.97
C ASP A 60 -1.58 -0.41 12.99
N ASP A 61 -0.38 0.04 12.63
CA ASP A 61 0.45 0.93 13.43
C ASP A 61 0.10 2.41 13.18
N PRO A 62 0.46 3.32 14.10
CA PRO A 62 0.49 4.75 13.79
C PRO A 62 1.38 5.02 12.58
N TRP A 63 0.95 5.98 11.74
CA TRP A 63 1.76 6.45 10.61
C TRP A 63 3.14 6.94 11.04
#